data_AF-A0A838QFR3-F1
#
_entry.id   AF-A0A838QFR3-F1
#
_cell.length_a   1.000
_cell.length_b   1.000
_cell.length_c   1.000
_cell.angle_alpha   90.00
_cell.angle_beta   90.00
_cell.angle_gamma   90.00
#
_symmetry.space_group_name_H-M   'P 1'
#
loop_
_entity.id
_entity.type
_entity.pdbx_description
1 polymer ?
#
loop_
_entity_poly.entity_id
_entity_poly.type
_entity_poly.pdbx_seq_one_letter_code
_entity_poly.pdbx_strand_id
1 'polypeptide(L)' 'MEKTTVYLPDELKQALRRAARSTGRSEADIIREGIGLVTGTHRIAEPRLPLFESGQPDLAGRIDELLEGFGER' A
#
# COMPACT_ATOMS: atom_id res chain seq x y z
N MET A 1 3.03 -18.04 -5.25
CA MET A 1 4.34 -17.69 -4.65
C MET A 1 5.37 -17.73 -5.77
N GLU A 2 6.10 -16.65 -5.96
CA GLU A 2 7.22 -16.58 -6.89
C GLU A 2 8.54 -16.74 -6.12
N LYS A 3 9.54 -17.42 -6.70
CA LYS A 3 10.83 -17.63 -6.05
C LYS A 3 11.73 -16.43 -6.31
N THR A 4 12.06 -15.70 -5.24
CA THR A 4 13.02 -14.58 -5.29
C THR A 4 14.24 -14.93 -4.44
N THR A 5 15.44 -14.73 -4.99
CA THR A 5 16.71 -14.89 -4.25
C THR A 5 17.29 -13.52 -3.97
N VAL A 6 17.63 -13.25 -2.71
CA VAL A 6 18.25 -11.99 -2.27
C VAL A 6 19.48 -12.30 -1.44
N TYR A 7 20.50 -11.44 -1.55
CA TYR A 7 21.64 -11.47 -0.63
C TYR A 7 21.25 -10.77 0.66
N LEU A 8 21.59 -11.39 1.79
CA LEU A 8 21.44 -10.79 3.12
C LEU A 8 22.83 -10.64 3.72
N PRO A 9 23.15 -9.48 4.33
CA PRO A 9 24.31 -9.37 5.19
C PRO A 9 24.28 -10.42 6.30
N ASP A 10 25.45 -10.91 6.74
CA ASP A 10 25.56 -12.01 7.68
C ASP A 10 24.88 -11.69 9.02
N GLU A 11 25.04 -10.46 9.51
CA GLU A 11 24.41 -9.98 10.73
C GLU A 11 22.87 -10.05 10.66
N LEU A 12 22.31 -9.72 9.49
CA LEU A 12 20.86 -9.76 9.25
C LEU A 12 20.36 -11.19 9.20
N LYS A 13 21.12 -12.09 8.55
CA LYS A 13 20.80 -13.53 8.53
C LYS A 13 20.81 -14.13 9.93
N GLN A 14 21.76 -13.73 10.78
CA GLN A 14 21.83 -14.19 12.17
C GLN A 14 20.69 -13.64 13.02
N ALA A 15 20.30 -12.37 12.82
CA ALA A 15 19.13 -11.79 13.48
C ALA A 15 17.84 -12.54 13.10
N LEU A 16 17.65 -12.83 11.81
CA LEU A 16 16.51 -13.59 11.31
C LEU A 16 16.43 -15.00 11.92
N ARG A 17 17.56 -15.70 12.04
CA ARG A 17 17.65 -17.01 12.70
C ARG A 17 17.22 -16.96 14.16
N ARG A 18 17.66 -15.93 14.90
CA ARG A 18 17.26 -15.75 16.31
C ARG A 18 15.77 -15.51 16.43
N ALA A 19 15.21 -14.62 15.60
CA ALA A 19 13.78 -14.32 15.58
C ALA A 19 12.95 -15.58 15.27
N ALA A 20 13.32 -16.33 14.22
CA ALA A 20 12.67 -17.58 13.84
C ALA A 20 12.61 -18.58 15.00
N ARG A 21 13.73 -18.75 15.72
CA ARG A 21 13.80 -19.63 16.89
C ARG A 21 12.94 -19.13 18.05
N SER A 22 13.01 -17.85 18.38
CA SER A 22 12.25 -17.30 19.52
C SER A 22 10.74 -17.29 19.27
N THR A 23 10.30 -17.17 18.02
CA THR A 23 8.88 -17.14 17.67
C THR A 23 8.33 -18.52 17.24
N GLY A 24 9.19 -19.52 17.07
CA GLY A 24 8.79 -20.83 16.54
C GLY A 24 8.26 -20.79 15.09
N ARG A 25 8.70 -19.82 14.29
CA ARG A 25 8.23 -19.61 12.90
C ARG A 25 9.38 -19.84 11.92
N SER A 26 9.05 -20.15 10.66
CA SER A 26 10.09 -20.27 9.64
C SER A 26 10.69 -18.90 9.32
N GLU A 27 11.97 -18.86 8.94
CA GLU A 27 12.61 -17.62 8.46
C GLU A 27 11.85 -17.03 7.27
N ALA A 28 11.30 -17.88 6.42
CA ALA A 28 10.54 -17.47 5.25
C ALA A 28 9.20 -16.79 5.63
N ASP A 29 8.54 -17.21 6.72
CA ASP A 29 7.34 -16.55 7.23
C ASP A 29 7.65 -15.15 7.74
N ILE A 30 8.75 -14.99 8.47
CA ILE A 30 9.20 -13.69 8.99
C ILE A 30 9.60 -12.76 7.84
N ILE A 31 10.33 -13.27 6.83
CA ILE A 31 10.67 -12.48 5.64
C ILE A 31 9.40 -12.00 4.93
N ARG A 32 8.43 -12.90 4.69
CA ARG A 32 7.17 -12.54 4.02
C ARG A 32 6.38 -11.50 4.80
N GLU A 33 6.30 -11.64 6.13
CA GLU A 33 5.66 -10.65 6.99
C GLU A 33 6.36 -9.29 6.94
N GLY A 34 7.68 -9.26 7.07
CA GLY A 34 8.46 -8.02 6.99
C GLY A 34 8.28 -7.30 5.65
N ILE A 35 8.31 -8.05 4.54
CA ILE A 35 8.01 -7.51 3.21
C ILE A 35 6.58 -6.95 3.15
N GLY A 36 5.59 -7.69 3.68
CA GLY A 36 4.19 -7.27 3.72
C GLY A 36 3.98 -5.98 4.52
N LEU A 37 4.64 -5.84 5.67
CA LEU A 37 4.56 -4.64 6.50
C LEU A 37 5.11 -3.41 5.77
N VAL A 38 6.31 -3.52 5.19
CA VAL A 38 6.96 -2.42 4.47
C VAL A 38 6.21 -2.06 3.19
N THR A 39 5.80 -3.05 2.40
CA THR A 39 5.05 -2.76 1.16
C THR A 39 3.64 -2.26 1.45
N GLY A 40 3.04 -2.68 2.56
CA GLY A 40 1.75 -2.18 3.04
C GLY A 40 1.76 -0.68 3.34
N THR A 41 2.84 -0.14 3.90
CA THR A 41 2.97 1.31 4.13
C THR A 41 3.08 2.12 2.83
N HIS A 42 3.57 1.50 1.76
CA HIS A 42 3.65 2.11 0.43
C HIS A 42 2.40 1.88 -0.43
N ARG A 43 1.44 1.09 0.06
CA ARG A 43 0.17 0.91 -0.62
C ARG A 43 -0.60 2.22 -0.45
N ILE A 44 -0.67 3.01 -1.52
CA ILE A 44 -1.70 4.04 -1.65
C ILE A 44 -3.01 3.27 -1.53
N ALA A 45 -3.74 3.46 -0.43
CA ALA A 45 -5.05 2.86 -0.29
C ALA A 45 -5.88 3.38 -1.46
N GLU A 46 -6.34 2.47 -2.34
CA GLU A 46 -7.29 2.88 -3.36
C GLU A 46 -8.49 3.51 -2.65
N PRO A 47 -8.88 4.73 -3.04
CA PRO A 47 -10.00 5.39 -2.42
C PRO A 47 -11.24 4.51 -2.59
N ARG A 48 -11.86 4.13 -1.47
CA ARG A 48 -13.18 3.50 -1.52
C ARG A 48 -14.19 4.57 -1.90
N LEU A 49 -14.68 4.49 -3.13
CA LEU A 49 -15.72 5.38 -3.63
C LEU A 49 -17.09 4.98 -3.06
N PRO A 50 -18.00 5.95 -2.84
CA PRO A 50 -17.81 7.40 -3.05
C PRO A 50 -17.01 8.07 -1.92
N LEU A 51 -16.18 9.07 -2.28
CA LEU A 51 -15.36 9.81 -1.29
C LEU A 51 -16.18 10.78 -0.43
N PHE A 52 -17.22 11.37 -1.02
CA PHE A 52 -18.18 12.27 -0.40
C PHE A 52 -19.43 12.35 -1.28
N GLU A 53 -20.53 12.87 -0.72
CA GLU A 53 -21.73 13.19 -1.47
C GLU A 53 -21.71 14.68 -1.85
N SER A 54 -21.76 14.99 -3.15
CA SER A 54 -21.75 16.38 -3.64
C SER A 54 -23.06 17.13 -3.36
N GLY A 55 -24.13 16.42 -2.98
CA GLY A 55 -25.49 16.96 -2.92
C GLY A 55 -26.09 17.31 -4.29
N GLN A 56 -25.38 17.00 -5.38
CA GLN A 56 -25.75 17.33 -6.75
C GLN A 56 -25.74 16.05 -7.60
N PRO A 57 -26.91 15.45 -7.86
CA PRO A 57 -27.04 14.15 -8.55
C PRO A 57 -26.48 14.14 -9.98
N ASP A 58 -26.47 15.30 -10.64
CA ASP A 58 -26.11 15.50 -12.04
C ASP A 58 -24.77 16.24 -12.24
N LEU A 59 -24.01 16.48 -11.16
CA LEU A 59 -22.75 17.24 -11.20
C LEU A 59 -21.77 16.70 -12.25
N ALA A 60 -21.60 15.39 -12.32
CA ALA A 60 -20.70 14.77 -13.29
C ALA A 60 -21.16 14.92 -14.76
N GLY A 61 -22.45 15.14 -14.99
CA GLY A 61 -23.01 15.30 -16.34
C GLY A 61 -23.07 16.74 -16.84
N ARG A 62 -22.80 17.73 -15.98
CA ARG A 62 -22.94 19.17 -16.27
C ARG A 62 -21.64 19.95 -16.11
N ILE A 63 -20.50 19.26 -16.23
CA ILE A 63 -19.19 19.83 -15.96
C ILE A 63 -18.94 21.10 -16.79
N ASP A 64 -19.27 21.08 -18.08
CA ASP A 64 -19.03 22.21 -18.98
C ASP A 64 -19.80 23.48 -18.59
N GLU A 65 -21.08 23.32 -18.22
CA GLU A 65 -21.94 24.42 -17.74
C GLU A 65 -21.43 24.97 -16.39
N LEU A 66 -21.11 24.07 -15.46
CA LEU A 66 -20.75 24.45 -14.08
C LEU A 66 -19.34 25.04 -13.97
N LEU A 67 -18.47 24.79 -14.96
CA LEU A 67 -17.12 25.37 -15.02
C LEU A 67 -17.04 26.61 -15.92
N GLU A 68 -18.17 27.12 -16.45
CA GLU A 68 -18.16 28.35 -17.25
C GLU A 68 -17.58 29.52 -16.44
N GLY A 69 -16.61 30.23 -17.01
CA GLY A 69 -15.90 31.34 -16.35
C GLY A 69 -14.93 30.92 -15.23
N PHE A 70 -14.74 29.63 -14.97
CA PHE A 70 -13.79 29.15 -13.96
C PHE A 70 -12.34 29.51 -14.35
N GLY A 71 -11.71 30.39 -13.58
CA GLY A 71 -10.33 30.83 -13.80
C GLY A 71 -10.19 32.12 -14.62
N GLU A 72 -11.29 32.72 -15.06
CA GLU A 72 -11.29 34.05 -15.64
C GLU A 72 -11.29 35.13 -14.54
N ARG A 73 -10.60 36.25 -14.79
CA ARG A 73 -10.18 37.22 -13.77
C ARG A 73 -11.11 38.42 -13.68
#